data_AF-A0A1V3WY04-F1
#
_entry.id   AF-A0A1V3WY04-F1
#
_cell.length_a   1.000
_cell.length_b   1.000
_cell.length_c   1.000
_cell.angle_alpha   90.00
_cell.angle_beta   90.00
_cell.angle_gamma   90.00
#
_symmetry.space_group_name_H-M   'P 1'
#
loop_
_entity.id
_entity.type
_entity.pdbx_description
1 polymer ?
#
loop_
_entity_poly.entity_id
_entity_poly.type
_entity_poly.pdbx_seq_one_letter_code
_entity_poly.pdbx_strand_id
1 'polypeptide(L)'
;MRGKSLLHRGSLTLEERYYGNARSFSDAQLRDVLPGFREDWTHTDVTAPVYAQSAGWDPVARMQHIDLFTWLRGDILVKADKMTMANSLELRVPFLDPEVFAVASRLPLPAKITRTTTKYALRRALEPIVPAHVLHRPKLGFPVPIRHWLRAGELLEWAYQMVASSGPDISSTWAQSAGCSTTTGPAPAITAAGCGPC
;
A
#
# COMPACT_ATOMS: atom_id res chain seq x y z
N MET A 1 -3.05 6.68 21.46
CA MET A 1 -2.38 5.54 22.13
C MET A 1 -1.60 4.73 21.11
N ARG A 2 -0.29 4.52 21.30
CA ARG A 2 0.51 3.61 20.46
C ARG A 2 -0.06 2.19 20.58
N GLY A 3 -0.15 1.45 19.47
CA GLY A 3 -0.64 0.06 19.48
C GLY A 3 -2.16 -0.13 19.28
N LYS A 4 -2.98 0.92 19.34
CA LYS A 4 -4.45 0.82 19.09
C LYS A 4 -4.77 0.15 17.74
N SER A 5 -4.05 0.52 16.68
CA SER A 5 -4.19 -0.08 15.33
C SER A 5 -3.73 -1.54 15.27
N LEU A 6 -2.79 -1.96 16.12
CA LEU A 6 -2.37 -3.36 16.19
C LEU A 6 -3.47 -4.21 16.83
N LEU A 7 -4.02 -3.77 17.97
CA LEU A 7 -5.11 -4.45 18.66
C LEU A 7 -6.37 -4.55 17.79
N HIS A 8 -6.75 -3.46 17.13
CA HIS A 8 -7.88 -3.44 16.20
C HIS A 8 -7.69 -4.41 15.02
N ARG A 9 -6.50 -4.49 14.42
CA ARG A 9 -6.22 -5.47 13.36
C ARG A 9 -6.14 -6.92 13.87
N GLY A 10 -5.87 -7.08 15.17
CA GLY A 10 -5.86 -8.38 15.83
C GLY A 10 -7.27 -8.93 16.10
N SER A 11 -8.27 -8.05 16.23
CA SER A 11 -9.67 -8.43 16.47
C SER A 11 -10.48 -8.70 15.20
N LEU A 12 -9.93 -8.40 14.02
CA LEU A 12 -10.56 -8.63 12.73
C LEU A 12 -10.15 -9.98 12.14
N THR A 13 -11.04 -10.59 11.38
CA THR A 13 -10.73 -11.75 10.54
C THR A 13 -9.69 -11.38 9.47
N LEU A 14 -9.14 -12.39 8.81
CA LEU A 14 -8.13 -12.18 7.77
C LEU A 14 -8.70 -11.34 6.62
N GLU A 15 -9.92 -11.67 6.20
CA GLU A 15 -10.66 -11.08 5.11
C GLU A 15 -11.02 -9.63 5.41
N GLU A 16 -11.44 -9.33 6.65
CA GLU A 16 -11.77 -7.97 7.11
C GLU A 16 -10.57 -7.05 7.29
N ARG A 17 -9.35 -7.60 7.35
CA ARG A 17 -8.13 -6.81 7.59
C ARG A 17 -7.15 -6.80 6.43
N TYR A 18 -7.21 -7.78 5.53
CA TYR A 18 -6.24 -8.00 4.47
C TYR A 18 -6.93 -8.01 3.11
N TYR A 19 -7.05 -6.86 2.48
CA TYR A 19 -7.66 -6.71 1.15
C TYR A 19 -6.77 -5.88 0.22
N GLY A 20 -5.45 -5.94 0.47
CA GLY A 20 -4.42 -5.16 -0.19
C GLY A 20 -3.54 -4.41 0.81
N ASN A 21 -2.35 -4.03 0.36
CA ASN A 21 -1.31 -3.47 1.22
C ASN A 21 -1.56 -1.99 1.62
N ALA A 22 -2.61 -1.36 1.09
CA ALA A 22 -2.91 0.06 1.29
C ALA A 22 -4.41 0.32 1.53
N ARG A 23 -4.87 0.12 2.77
CA ARG A 23 -6.10 0.81 3.23
C ARG A 23 -5.76 2.27 3.50
N SER A 24 -5.81 3.10 2.46
CA SER A 24 -5.48 4.53 2.57
C SER A 24 -6.55 5.34 3.30
N PHE A 25 -7.82 4.99 3.10
CA PHE A 25 -8.96 5.63 3.75
C PHE A 25 -9.85 4.58 4.42
N SER A 26 -10.44 4.92 5.56
CA SER A 26 -11.58 4.19 6.12
C SER A 26 -12.86 4.54 5.37
N ASP A 27 -13.88 3.71 5.50
CA ASP A 27 -15.18 3.90 4.85
C ASP A 27 -15.85 5.19 5.36
N ALA A 28 -15.63 5.53 6.64
CA ALA A 28 -16.02 6.81 7.21
C ALA A 28 -15.30 7.99 6.53
N GLN A 29 -13.99 7.88 6.30
CA GLN A 29 -13.25 8.93 5.59
C GLN A 29 -13.66 9.02 4.11
N LEU A 30 -13.96 7.89 3.46
CA LEU A 30 -14.45 7.87 2.08
C LEU A 30 -15.80 8.59 1.96
N ARG A 31 -16.71 8.44 2.93
CA ARG A 31 -17.98 9.17 2.95
C ARG A 31 -17.77 10.69 2.89
N ASP A 32 -16.74 11.18 3.57
CA ASP A 32 -16.45 12.62 3.65
C ASP A 32 -15.76 13.16 2.38
N VAL A 33 -15.01 12.33 1.66
CA VAL A 33 -14.13 12.79 0.56
C VAL A 33 -14.47 12.27 -0.83
N LEU A 34 -15.31 11.23 -0.96
CA LEU A 34 -15.66 10.62 -2.23
C LEU A 34 -17.05 11.09 -2.69
N PRO A 35 -17.15 11.96 -3.72
CA PRO A 35 -18.43 12.33 -4.31
C PRO A 35 -19.14 11.08 -4.85
N GLY A 36 -20.42 10.91 -4.48
CA GLY A 36 -21.17 9.71 -4.87
C GLY A 36 -20.77 8.45 -4.11
N PHE A 37 -20.25 8.58 -2.90
CA PHE A 37 -20.01 7.44 -2.01
C PHE A 37 -21.25 6.56 -1.90
N ARG A 38 -21.05 5.26 -2.08
CA ARG A 38 -22.08 4.22 -2.03
C ARG A 38 -21.72 3.25 -0.93
N GLU A 39 -22.57 3.15 0.09
CA GLU A 39 -22.36 2.24 1.23
C GLU A 39 -22.35 0.77 0.80
N ASP A 40 -23.05 0.45 -0.30
CA ASP A 40 -23.07 -0.88 -0.87
C ASP A 40 -21.79 -1.25 -1.63
N TRP A 41 -20.93 -0.27 -1.92
CA TRP A 41 -19.65 -0.51 -2.60
C TRP A 41 -18.53 -0.66 -1.59
N THR A 42 -17.92 -1.83 -1.57
CA THR A 42 -16.89 -2.19 -0.60
C THR A 42 -15.70 -2.82 -1.28
N HIS A 43 -14.58 -2.90 -0.57
CA HIS A 43 -13.40 -3.64 -1.04
C HIS A 43 -13.72 -5.13 -1.31
N THR A 44 -14.77 -5.68 -0.67
CA THR A 44 -15.17 -7.07 -0.87
C THR A 44 -15.79 -7.35 -2.23
N ASP A 45 -16.31 -6.34 -2.94
CA ASP A 45 -16.81 -6.50 -4.31
C ASP A 45 -15.71 -7.03 -5.25
N VAL A 46 -14.46 -6.66 -4.97
CA VAL A 46 -13.28 -7.11 -5.71
C VAL A 46 -12.66 -8.35 -5.07
N THR A 47 -12.56 -8.40 -3.74
CA THR A 47 -11.76 -9.43 -3.07
C THR A 47 -12.52 -10.71 -2.74
N ALA A 48 -13.85 -10.67 -2.56
CA ALA A 48 -14.64 -11.84 -2.15
C ALA A 48 -14.56 -13.01 -3.15
N PRO A 49 -14.66 -12.81 -4.48
CA PRO A 49 -14.53 -13.90 -5.45
C PRO A 49 -13.15 -14.56 -5.43
N VAL A 50 -12.11 -13.80 -5.11
CA VAL A 50 -10.73 -14.31 -4.99
C VAL A 50 -10.55 -15.05 -3.66
N TYR A 51 -11.11 -14.52 -2.57
CA TYR A 51 -11.08 -15.18 -1.28
C TYR A 51 -11.81 -16.53 -1.28
N ALA A 52 -12.91 -16.64 -2.01
CA ALA A 52 -13.67 -17.88 -2.16
C ALA A 52 -12.82 -19.03 -2.77
N GLN A 53 -11.90 -18.72 -3.68
CA GLN A 53 -11.02 -19.71 -4.33
C GLN A 53 -9.96 -20.30 -3.39
N SER A 54 -9.66 -19.61 -2.29
CA SER A 54 -8.66 -20.03 -1.30
C SER A 54 -9.29 -20.44 0.03
N ALA A 55 -10.58 -20.80 0.02
CA ALA A 55 -11.28 -21.28 1.20
C ALA A 55 -10.59 -22.53 1.78
N GLY A 56 -10.37 -22.55 3.09
CA GLY A 56 -9.72 -23.66 3.80
C GLY A 56 -8.18 -23.70 3.72
N TRP A 57 -7.54 -22.80 2.97
CA TRP A 57 -6.07 -22.70 2.95
C TRP A 57 -5.54 -22.08 4.25
N ASP A 58 -4.24 -22.27 4.52
CA ASP A 58 -3.60 -21.58 5.64
C ASP A 58 -3.64 -20.05 5.45
N PRO A 59 -3.73 -19.26 6.53
CA PRO A 59 -3.89 -17.80 6.43
C PRO A 59 -2.81 -17.10 5.59
N VAL A 60 -1.57 -17.60 5.58
CA VAL A 60 -0.47 -16.98 4.81
C VAL A 60 -0.65 -17.27 3.33
N ALA A 61 -0.98 -18.50 2.96
CA ALA A 61 -1.31 -18.84 1.58
C ALA A 61 -2.51 -18.04 1.06
N ARG A 62 -3.53 -17.79 1.90
CA ARG A 62 -4.69 -16.96 1.54
C ARG A 62 -4.28 -15.50 1.27
N MET A 63 -3.46 -14.89 2.14
CA MET A 63 -2.93 -13.55 1.90
C MET A 63 -2.12 -13.47 0.60
N GLN A 64 -1.24 -14.46 0.36
CA GLN A 64 -0.45 -14.53 -0.87
C GLN A 64 -1.35 -14.66 -2.11
N HIS A 65 -2.40 -15.47 -2.05
CA HIS A 65 -3.35 -15.64 -3.14
C HIS A 65 -4.04 -14.32 -3.49
N ILE A 66 -4.55 -13.59 -2.49
CA ILE A 66 -5.12 -12.26 -2.71
C ILE A 66 -4.11 -11.31 -3.36
N ASP A 67 -2.87 -11.28 -2.89
CA ASP A 67 -1.84 -10.42 -3.45
C ASP A 67 -1.54 -10.75 -4.92
N LEU A 68 -1.54 -12.02 -5.32
CA LEU A 68 -1.33 -12.42 -6.72
C LEU A 68 -2.37 -11.79 -7.65
N PHE A 69 -3.64 -11.77 -7.22
CA PHE A 69 -4.76 -11.31 -8.05
C PHE A 69 -5.14 -9.85 -7.85
N THR A 70 -4.60 -9.18 -6.85
CA THR A 70 -4.86 -7.75 -6.59
C THR A 70 -3.57 -6.95 -6.70
N TRP A 71 -2.71 -7.02 -5.69
CA TRP A 71 -1.57 -6.13 -5.52
C TRP A 71 -0.44 -6.35 -6.53
N LEU A 72 -0.08 -7.61 -6.81
CA LEU A 72 1.00 -7.96 -7.72
C LEU A 72 0.69 -7.48 -9.14
N ARG A 73 -0.47 -7.89 -9.68
CA ARG A 73 -0.88 -7.52 -11.03
C ARG A 73 -1.39 -6.08 -11.16
N GLY A 74 -2.01 -5.53 -10.11
CA GLY A 74 -2.68 -4.22 -10.16
C GLY A 74 -1.78 -3.04 -9.82
N ASP A 75 -0.66 -3.26 -9.13
CA ASP A 75 0.26 -2.19 -8.73
C ASP A 75 1.71 -2.54 -9.11
N ILE A 76 2.27 -3.60 -8.55
CA ILE A 76 3.72 -3.88 -8.65
C ILE A 76 4.16 -4.08 -10.10
N LEU A 77 3.51 -4.98 -10.83
CA LEU A 77 3.90 -5.32 -12.21
C LEU A 77 3.60 -4.17 -13.17
N VAL A 78 2.43 -3.54 -13.05
CA VAL A 78 2.02 -2.42 -13.92
C VAL A 78 2.95 -1.22 -13.76
N LYS A 79 3.32 -0.88 -12.51
CA LYS A 79 4.26 0.21 -12.24
C LYS A 79 5.62 -0.10 -12.83
N ALA A 80 6.15 -1.30 -12.60
CA ALA A 80 7.47 -1.65 -13.08
C ALA A 80 7.52 -1.67 -14.62
N ASP A 81 6.54 -2.30 -15.27
CA ASP A 81 6.41 -2.38 -16.73
C ASP A 81 6.29 -1.00 -17.39
N LYS A 82 5.35 -0.15 -16.92
CA LYS A 82 5.17 1.21 -17.47
C LYS A 82 6.44 2.05 -17.37
N MET A 83 7.15 1.96 -16.25
CA MET A 83 8.37 2.74 -16.03
C MET A 83 9.53 2.26 -16.90
N THR A 84 9.70 0.95 -17.11
CA THR A 84 10.77 0.43 -17.95
C THR A 84 10.48 0.65 -19.43
N MET A 85 9.25 0.40 -19.88
CA MET A 85 8.84 0.59 -21.28
C MET A 85 8.88 2.06 -21.70
N ALA A 86 8.59 3.01 -20.80
CA ALA A 86 8.78 4.44 -21.04
C ALA A 86 10.24 4.82 -21.37
N ASN A 87 11.20 3.95 -21.05
CA ASN A 87 12.62 4.12 -21.30
C ASN A 87 13.18 3.07 -22.27
N SER A 88 12.32 2.36 -23.02
CA SER A 88 12.70 1.28 -23.94
C SER A 88 13.51 0.15 -23.27
N LEU A 89 13.28 -0.10 -21.98
CA LEU A 89 13.91 -1.17 -21.22
C LEU A 89 12.93 -2.33 -21.01
N GLU A 90 13.41 -3.55 -21.23
CA GLU A 90 12.65 -4.76 -20.92
C GLU A 90 12.93 -5.23 -19.49
N LEU A 91 11.89 -5.30 -18.66
CA LEU A 91 11.98 -5.84 -17.30
C LEU A 91 11.72 -7.35 -17.30
N ARG A 92 12.57 -8.12 -16.63
CA ARG A 92 12.35 -9.54 -16.36
C ARG A 92 12.08 -9.78 -14.88
N VAL A 93 11.13 -10.67 -14.59
CA VAL A 93 10.67 -10.99 -13.22
C VAL A 93 10.90 -12.49 -12.91
N PRO A 94 12.16 -12.92 -12.67
CA PRO A 94 12.50 -14.35 -12.58
C PRO A 94 11.78 -15.10 -11.45
N PHE A 95 11.33 -14.42 -10.39
CA PHE A 95 10.54 -15.04 -9.32
C PHE A 95 9.10 -15.39 -9.72
N LEU A 96 8.61 -14.84 -10.83
CA LEU A 96 7.30 -15.15 -11.41
C LEU A 96 7.40 -16.20 -12.53
N ASP A 97 8.58 -16.76 -12.76
CA ASP A 97 8.74 -17.86 -13.69
C ASP A 97 7.83 -19.05 -13.29
N PRO A 98 7.13 -19.70 -14.25
CA PRO A 98 6.21 -20.80 -13.95
C PRO A 98 6.86 -21.97 -13.20
N GLU A 99 8.13 -22.29 -13.48
CA GLU A 99 8.85 -23.39 -12.81
C GLU A 99 9.17 -23.02 -11.37
N VAL A 100 9.61 -21.77 -11.14
CA VAL A 100 9.83 -21.24 -9.79
C VAL A 100 8.53 -21.22 -9.00
N PHE A 101 7.42 -20.80 -9.62
CA PHE A 101 6.11 -20.77 -9.00
C PHE A 101 5.56 -22.16 -8.70
N ALA A 102 5.78 -23.14 -9.58
CA ALA A 102 5.36 -24.52 -9.38
C ALA A 102 5.97 -25.13 -8.11
N VAL A 103 7.23 -24.79 -7.79
CA VAL A 103 7.85 -25.18 -6.52
C VAL A 103 7.30 -24.33 -5.36
N ALA A 104 7.27 -23.01 -5.51
CA ALA A 104 6.89 -22.10 -4.42
C ALA A 104 5.44 -22.30 -3.93
N SER A 105 4.52 -22.62 -4.83
CA SER A 105 3.09 -22.85 -4.54
C SER A 105 2.85 -24.07 -3.65
N ARG A 106 3.76 -25.05 -3.67
CA ARG A 106 3.66 -26.30 -2.90
C ARG A 106 4.36 -26.24 -1.54
N LEU A 107 5.08 -25.16 -1.24
CA LEU A 107 5.81 -25.05 0.02
C LEU A 107 4.87 -25.02 1.23
N PRO A 108 5.11 -25.84 2.27
CA PRO A 108 4.33 -25.79 3.49
C PRO A 108 4.62 -24.51 4.28
N LEU A 109 3.68 -24.09 5.12
CA LEU A 109 3.79 -22.86 5.93
C LEU A 109 5.13 -22.72 6.69
N PRO A 110 5.66 -23.75 7.39
CA PRO A 110 6.93 -23.64 8.11
C PRO A 110 8.15 -23.38 7.20
N ALA A 111 8.06 -23.75 5.92
CA ALA A 111 9.09 -23.46 4.93
C ALA A 111 9.01 -22.01 4.40
N LYS A 112 7.86 -21.34 4.56
CA LYS A 112 7.67 -19.94 4.16
C LYS A 112 8.07 -18.98 5.28
N ILE A 113 7.59 -19.24 6.50
CA ILE A 113 7.71 -18.35 7.67
C ILE A 113 7.99 -19.17 8.93
N THR A 114 8.90 -18.67 9.76
CA THR A 114 9.17 -19.15 11.12
C THR A 114 8.86 -18.03 12.12
N ARG A 115 8.94 -18.32 13.43
CA ARG A 115 8.76 -17.29 14.48
C ARG A 115 9.72 -16.10 14.35
N THR A 116 10.89 -16.31 13.76
CA THR A 116 11.97 -15.32 13.70
C THR A 116 12.32 -14.87 12.29
N THR A 117 11.83 -15.54 11.24
CA THR A 117 12.27 -15.31 9.86
C THR A 117 11.17 -15.54 8.84
N THR A 118 11.10 -14.64 7.86
CA THR A 118 10.31 -14.80 6.63
C THR A 118 11.18 -15.24 5.47
N LYS A 119 10.57 -15.83 4.42
CA LYS A 119 11.25 -16.30 3.21
C LYS A 119 12.26 -17.41 3.53
N TYR A 120 11.90 -18.28 4.48
CA TYR A 120 12.86 -19.23 5.07
C TYR A 120 13.50 -20.17 4.03
N ALA A 121 12.69 -20.87 3.24
CA ALA A 121 13.19 -21.74 2.17
C ALA A 121 14.04 -21.00 1.14
N LEU A 122 13.63 -19.80 0.73
CA LEU A 122 14.39 -18.97 -0.21
C LEU A 122 15.76 -18.56 0.36
N ARG A 123 15.81 -18.17 1.64
CA ARG A 123 17.07 -17.83 2.30
C ARG A 123 17.99 -19.05 2.39
N ARG A 124 17.46 -20.22 2.76
CA ARG A 124 18.24 -21.47 2.79
C ARG A 124 18.78 -21.85 1.42
N ALA A 125 17.98 -21.70 0.35
CA ALA A 125 18.41 -22.00 -1.01
C ALA A 125 19.52 -21.06 -1.51
N LEU A 126 19.54 -19.81 -1.04
CA LEU A 126 20.52 -18.79 -1.45
C LEU A 126 21.75 -18.68 -0.54
N GLU A 127 21.76 -19.40 0.59
CA GLU A 127 22.86 -19.42 1.56
C GLU A 127 24.25 -19.71 0.96
N PRO A 128 24.43 -20.64 -0.01
CA PRO A 128 25.73 -20.87 -0.61
C PRO A 128 26.13 -19.81 -1.66
N ILE A 129 25.22 -18.92 -2.06
CA ILE A 129 25.41 -17.96 -3.16
C ILE A 129 25.56 -16.53 -2.64
N VAL A 130 24.81 -16.16 -1.60
CA VAL A 130 24.67 -14.79 -1.13
C VAL A 130 25.41 -14.61 0.20
N PRO A 131 26.25 -13.56 0.35
CA PRO A 131 26.95 -13.29 1.60
C PRO A 131 26.02 -13.19 2.80
N ALA A 132 26.46 -13.73 3.95
CA ALA A 132 25.65 -13.82 5.17
C ALA A 132 25.06 -12.47 5.62
N HIS A 133 25.79 -11.36 5.48
CA HIS A 133 25.30 -10.04 5.86
C HIS A 133 24.10 -9.56 5.01
N VAL A 134 24.01 -9.97 3.74
CA VAL A 134 22.85 -9.72 2.88
C VAL A 134 21.73 -10.69 3.23
N LEU A 135 22.08 -11.96 3.45
CA LEU A 135 21.13 -13.03 3.78
C LEU A 135 20.40 -12.81 5.10
N HIS A 136 21.02 -12.16 6.08
CA HIS A 136 20.41 -11.88 7.39
C HIS A 136 19.92 -10.43 7.52
N ARG A 137 20.01 -9.64 6.44
CA ARG A 137 19.52 -8.26 6.45
C ARG A 137 18.02 -8.22 6.77
N PRO A 138 17.58 -7.32 7.68
CA PRO A 138 16.17 -7.06 7.91
C PRO A 138 15.45 -6.67 6.62
N LYS A 139 14.16 -7.01 6.52
CA LYS A 139 13.33 -6.61 5.38
C LYS A 139 13.29 -5.08 5.33
N LEU A 140 13.88 -4.50 4.28
CA LEU A 140 13.74 -3.10 3.94
C LEU A 140 12.76 -3.00 2.77
N GLY A 141 11.77 -2.11 2.88
CA GLY A 141 10.92 -1.78 1.74
C GLY A 141 11.69 -0.94 0.71
N PHE A 142 10.96 -0.43 -0.28
CA PHE A 142 11.46 0.63 -1.16
C PHE A 142 10.86 1.95 -0.68
N PRO A 143 11.42 2.60 0.35
CA PRO A 143 10.86 3.84 0.86
C PRO A 143 10.97 4.92 -0.22
N VAL A 144 9.82 5.43 -0.65
CA VAL A 144 9.75 6.63 -1.49
C VAL A 144 9.65 7.83 -0.53
N PRO A 145 10.52 8.85 -0.65
CA PRO A 145 10.56 9.97 0.29
C PRO A 145 9.43 10.98 0.05
N ILE A 146 8.21 10.51 -0.18
CA ILE A 146 7.01 11.34 -0.45
C ILE A 146 6.80 12.38 0.65
N ARG A 147 6.96 11.99 1.92
CA ARG A 147 6.81 12.92 3.05
C ARG A 147 7.83 14.07 2.98
N HIS A 148 9.04 13.79 2.52
CA HIS A 148 10.05 14.83 2.36
C HIS A 148 9.67 15.76 1.21
N TRP A 149 9.32 15.22 0.04
CA TRP A 149 8.90 16.02 -1.12
C TRP A 149 7.67 16.90 -0.85
N LEU A 150 6.69 16.39 -0.09
CA LEU A 150 5.51 17.15 0.30
C LEU A 150 5.78 18.15 1.44
N ARG A 151 6.78 17.95 2.31
CA ARG A 151 7.10 18.92 3.38
C ARG A 151 8.12 19.96 2.99
N ALA A 152 9.07 19.60 2.13
CA ALA A 152 10.15 20.47 1.66
C ALA A 152 9.70 21.44 0.55
N GLY A 153 8.41 21.39 0.15
CA GLY A 153 7.82 22.32 -0.82
C GLY A 153 7.95 21.89 -2.29
N GLU A 154 8.81 20.92 -2.62
CA GLU A 154 9.07 20.48 -4.00
C GLU A 154 7.81 20.00 -4.73
N LEU A 155 6.91 19.31 -4.02
CA LEU A 155 5.66 18.79 -4.59
C LEU A 155 4.40 19.29 -3.88
N LEU A 156 4.55 20.08 -2.80
CA LEU A 156 3.41 20.47 -1.96
C LEU A 156 2.42 21.34 -2.72
N GLU A 157 2.93 22.37 -3.38
CA GLU A 157 2.12 23.33 -4.12
C GLU A 157 1.40 22.66 -5.28
N TRP A 158 2.12 21.83 -6.05
CA TRP A 158 1.53 21.02 -7.10
C TRP A 158 0.43 20.09 -6.58
N ALA A 159 0.64 19.44 -5.44
CA ALA A 159 -0.36 18.55 -4.84
C ALA A 159 -1.64 19.32 -4.44
N TYR A 160 -1.50 20.51 -3.83
CA TYR A 160 -2.63 21.36 -3.50
C TYR A 160 -3.37 21.83 -4.75
N GLN A 161 -2.66 22.23 -5.80
CA GLN A 161 -3.26 22.65 -7.06
C GLN A 161 -4.04 21.52 -7.73
N MET A 162 -3.51 20.30 -7.75
CA MET A 162 -4.25 19.13 -8.26
C MET A 162 -5.52 18.86 -7.46
N VAL A 163 -5.44 18.93 -6.13
CA VAL A 163 -6.61 18.76 -5.26
C VAL A 163 -7.65 19.86 -5.49
N ALA A 164 -7.23 21.11 -5.61
CA ALA A 164 -8.11 22.24 -5.86
C ALA A 164 -8.77 22.20 -7.24
N SER A 165 -8.11 21.61 -8.24
CA SER A 165 -8.60 21.58 -9.63
C SER A 165 -9.45 20.36 -9.99
N SER A 166 -9.64 19.38 -9.09
CA SER A 166 -10.22 18.06 -9.42
C SER A 166 -11.73 17.89 -9.21
N GLY A 167 -12.47 18.88 -8.70
CA GLY A 167 -13.94 18.77 -8.52
C GLY A 167 -14.45 19.40 -7.21
N PRO A 168 -15.76 19.31 -6.88
CA PRO A 168 -16.42 20.24 -5.96
C PRO A 168 -15.66 20.34 -4.64
N ASP A 169 -15.45 21.59 -4.25
CA ASP A 169 -14.53 22.09 -3.25
C ASP A 169 -14.32 21.17 -2.03
N ILE A 170 -13.39 20.23 -2.15
CA ILE A 170 -12.89 19.47 -1.00
C ILE A 170 -11.96 20.34 -0.13
N SER A 171 -11.54 21.52 -0.59
CA SER A 171 -10.63 22.38 0.16
C SER A 171 -11.29 22.91 1.43
N SER A 172 -12.59 23.20 1.43
CA SER A 172 -13.33 23.61 2.64
C SER A 172 -13.39 22.50 3.70
N THR A 173 -13.56 21.25 3.29
CA THR A 173 -13.68 20.09 4.20
C THR A 173 -12.32 19.68 4.76
N TRP A 174 -11.27 19.72 3.93
CA TRP A 174 -9.91 19.42 4.35
C TRP A 174 -9.32 20.53 5.23
N ALA A 175 -9.52 21.81 4.90
CA ALA A 175 -9.03 22.95 5.68
C ALA A 175 -9.63 22.97 7.11
N GLN A 176 -10.93 22.65 7.25
CA GLN A 176 -11.58 22.49 8.56
C GLN A 176 -11.00 21.32 9.37
N SER A 177 -10.71 20.19 8.72
CA SER A 177 -10.09 19.02 9.39
C SER A 177 -8.61 19.22 9.76
N ALA A 178 -7.91 20.07 9.02
CA ALA A 178 -6.52 20.45 9.24
C ALA A 178 -6.35 21.67 10.18
N GLY A 179 -7.46 22.27 10.65
CA GLY A 179 -7.43 23.43 11.53
C GLY A 179 -7.04 24.75 10.86
N CYS A 180 -7.04 24.82 9.53
CA CYS A 180 -6.82 26.07 8.80
C CYS A 180 -8.16 26.73 8.49
N SER A 181 -8.43 27.90 9.09
CA SER A 181 -9.60 28.71 8.76
C SER A 181 -9.45 29.34 7.37
N THR A 182 -10.31 28.99 6.42
CA THR A 182 -10.43 29.67 5.13
C THR A 182 -11.34 30.89 5.28
N THR A 183 -10.76 32.09 5.26
CA THR A 183 -11.53 33.33 5.13
C THR A 183 -11.80 33.59 3.65
N THR A 184 -13.07 33.59 3.25
CA THR A 184 -13.54 33.81 1.88
C THR A 184 -13.27 35.26 1.46
N GLY A 185 -12.29 35.46 0.59
CA GLY A 185 -11.94 36.74 -0.05
C GLY A 185 -11.03 36.50 -1.25
N PRO A 186 -10.97 37.42 -2.24
CA PRO A 186 -10.17 37.19 -3.44
C PRO A 186 -8.70 37.02 -3.02
N ALA A 187 -8.08 35.94 -3.53
CA ALA A 187 -6.82 35.38 -3.07
C ALA A 187 -5.76 36.44 -2.73
N PRO A 188 -5.38 36.61 -1.45
CA PRO A 188 -4.15 37.29 -1.13
C PRO A 188 -2.99 36.28 -1.26
N ALA A 189 -1.84 36.77 -1.73
CA ALA A 189 -0.59 36.04 -1.67
C ALA A 189 -0.35 35.58 -0.23
N ILE A 190 -0.39 34.27 0.01
CA ILE A 190 -0.16 33.69 1.33
C ILE A 190 1.36 33.71 1.57
N THR A 191 1.82 34.76 2.25
CA THR A 191 3.17 34.83 2.79
C THR A 191 3.35 33.77 3.88
N ALA A 192 4.46 33.04 3.79
CA ALA A 192 4.85 32.03 4.75
C ALA A 192 5.06 32.65 6.14
N ALA A 193 4.11 32.45 7.05
CA ALA A 193 4.28 32.77 8.46
C ALA A 193 3.90 31.57 9.34
N GLY A 194 4.95 30.90 9.85
CA GLY A 194 5.00 30.24 11.14
C GLY A 194 3.90 29.22 11.51
N CYS A 195 4.16 27.93 11.22
CA CYS A 195 3.58 26.85 12.01
C CYS A 195 4.62 26.34 13.02
N GLY A 196 4.38 26.61 14.31
CA GLY A 196 5.09 26.01 15.44
C GLY A 196 4.73 24.53 15.64
N PRO A 197 5.49 23.80 16.49
CA PRO A 197 5.43 22.35 16.56
C PRO A 197 4.22 21.84 17.37
N CYS A 198 3.56 20.81 16.84
CA CYS A 198 2.68 19.87 17.56
C CYS A 198 3.19 18.44 17.33
#